data_AF-A0A381TTT3-F1
#
_entry.id   AF-A0A381TTT3-F1
#
_cell.length_a   1.000
_cell.length_b   1.000
_cell.length_c   1.000
_cell.angle_alpha   90.00
_cell.angle_beta   90.00
_cell.angle_gamma   90.00
#
_symmetry.space_group_name_H-M   'P 1'
#
loop_
_entity.id
_entity.type
_entity.pdbx_description
1 polymer ?
#
loop_
_entity_poly.entity_id
_entity_poly.type
_entity_poly.pdbx_seq_one_letter_code
_entity_poly.pdbx_strand_id
1 'polypeptide(L)'
;MEHVRRSQKPLCVGQKQVWFLLKLSSDDSEISLNSHAKVEFDDWKWVDYWDPVDKVINFKKDVYEDMLKALAPILFENEHTIPEKLSRPFHFSAVRL
;
A
#
# COMPACT_ATOMS: atom_id res chain seq x y z
N MET A 1 -19.75 -3.05 -4.67
CA MET A 1 -19.87 -4.54 -4.63
C MET A 1 -19.17 -5.22 -5.82
N GLU A 2 -18.12 -4.62 -6.41
CA GLU A 2 -17.53 -5.11 -7.66
C GLU A 2 -16.37 -6.11 -7.48
N HIS A 3 -15.83 -6.28 -6.27
CA HIS A 3 -14.62 -7.10 -6.03
C HIS A 3 -14.84 -8.38 -5.22
N VAL A 4 -16.10 -8.80 -5.05
CA VAL A 4 -16.43 -10.06 -4.37
C VAL A 4 -16.15 -11.24 -5.31
N ARG A 5 -15.24 -12.15 -4.93
CA ARG A 5 -14.93 -13.34 -5.72
C ARG A 5 -16.00 -14.41 -5.52
N ARG A 6 -17.07 -14.32 -6.32
CA ARG A 6 -18.25 -15.20 -6.24
C ARG A 6 -18.00 -16.65 -6.70
N SER A 7 -16.90 -16.93 -7.39
CA SER A 7 -16.52 -18.26 -7.88
C SER A 7 -15.80 -19.14 -6.85
N GLN A 8 -15.40 -18.58 -5.70
CA GLN A 8 -14.65 -19.30 -4.68
C GLN A 8 -15.57 -19.64 -3.49
N LYS A 9 -15.54 -20.90 -3.02
CA LYS A 9 -16.17 -21.33 -1.77
C LYS A 9 -15.06 -21.65 -0.75
N PRO A 10 -15.07 -21.05 0.45
CA PRO A 10 -16.03 -20.07 0.99
C PRO A 10 -15.97 -18.71 0.27
N LEU A 11 -17.07 -17.95 0.34
CA LEU A 11 -17.18 -16.63 -0.28
C LEU A 11 -16.11 -15.69 0.30
N CYS A 12 -15.21 -15.23 -0.57
CA CYS A 12 -14.20 -14.25 -0.20
C CYS A 12 -14.77 -12.83 -0.38
N VAL A 13 -14.99 -12.14 0.74
CA VAL A 13 -15.56 -10.78 0.79
C VAL A 13 -14.50 -9.67 0.86
N GLY A 14 -13.23 -10.01 1.04
CA GLY A 14 -12.14 -9.05 1.16
C GLY A 14 -10.80 -9.68 1.54
N GLN A 15 -9.85 -8.84 1.94
CA GLN A 15 -8.51 -9.26 2.36
C GLN A 15 -8.20 -8.65 3.74
N LYS A 16 -7.63 -9.45 4.64
CA LYS A 16 -6.96 -8.96 5.84
C LYS A 16 -5.48 -8.79 5.50
N GLN A 17 -4.95 -7.58 5.66
CA GLN A 17 -3.60 -7.23 5.22
C GLN A 17 -2.75 -6.75 6.41
N VAL A 18 -1.47 -7.07 6.37
CA VAL A 18 -0.43 -6.53 7.24
C VAL A 18 0.59 -5.86 6.33
N TRP A 19 0.93 -4.61 6.64
CA TRP A 19 1.81 -3.80 5.81
C TRP A 19 3.17 -3.62 6.49
N PHE A 20 4.22 -3.59 5.67
CA PHE A 20 5.61 -3.44 6.12
C PHE A 20 6.25 -2.28 5.36
N LEU A 21 7.07 -1.50 6.07
CA LEU A 21 7.94 -0.49 5.48
C LEU A 21 9.33 -1.12 5.30
N LEU A 22 9.84 -1.09 4.07
CA LEU A 22 11.13 -1.67 3.70
C LEU A 22 12.01 -0.62 3.05
N LYS A 23 13.33 -0.71 3.30
CA LYS A 23 14.35 0.10 2.61
C LYS A 23 15.11 -0.79 1.64
N LEU A 24 15.07 -0.48 0.35
CA LEU A 24 15.95 -1.12 -0.62
C LEU A 24 17.40 -0.73 -0.32
N SER A 25 18.23 -1.73 -0.07
CA SER A 25 19.66 -1.53 0.25
C SER A 25 20.58 -1.89 -0.91
N SER A 26 20.03 -2.49 -1.97
CA SER A 26 20.71 -2.81 -3.23
C SER A 26 20.47 -1.74 -4.28
N ASP A 27 21.07 -1.90 -5.45
CA ASP A 27 20.75 -1.10 -6.63
C ASP A 27 19.33 -1.38 -7.13
N ASP A 28 18.71 -0.39 -7.78
CA ASP A 28 17.40 -0.49 -8.41
C ASP A 28 17.39 -1.57 -9.52
N SER A 29 18.53 -1.85 -10.15
CA SER A 29 18.68 -2.92 -11.15
C SER A 29 18.41 -4.33 -10.62
N GLU A 30 18.47 -4.51 -9.30
CA GLU A 30 18.18 -5.79 -8.65
C GLU A 30 16.68 -6.08 -8.53
N ILE A 31 15.81 -5.11 -8.84
CA ILE A 31 14.35 -5.32 -8.86
C ILE A 31 13.97 -6.11 -10.13
N SER A 32 13.67 -7.39 -9.96
CA SER A 32 13.17 -8.25 -11.02
C SER A 32 11.70 -8.62 -10.83
N LEU A 33 10.85 -8.21 -11.78
CA LEU A 33 9.40 -8.51 -11.80
C LEU A 33 9.06 -9.80 -12.57
N ASN A 34 10.02 -10.39 -13.29
CA ASN A 34 9.79 -11.51 -14.22
C ASN A 34 10.19 -12.89 -13.65
N SER A 35 10.47 -12.96 -12.36
CA SER A 35 10.94 -14.19 -11.68
C SER A 35 9.89 -15.30 -11.54
N HIS A 36 8.62 -15.04 -11.89
CA HIS A 36 7.52 -16.00 -11.74
C HIS A 36 6.75 -16.22 -13.05
N ALA A 37 6.23 -17.43 -13.26
CA ALA A 37 5.47 -17.80 -14.47
C ALA A 37 4.18 -16.97 -14.65
N LYS A 38 3.61 -16.48 -13.56
CA LYS A 38 2.49 -15.54 -13.56
C LYS A 38 2.91 -14.30 -12.78
N VAL A 39 3.36 -13.28 -13.51
CA VAL A 39 3.78 -12.00 -12.95
C VAL A 39 2.55 -11.19 -12.51
N GLU A 40 2.69 -10.45 -11.41
CA GLU A 40 1.67 -9.51 -10.91
C GLU A 40 1.85 -8.10 -11.48
N PHE A 41 3.10 -7.73 -11.78
CA PHE A 41 3.49 -6.40 -12.21
C PHE A 41 4.30 -6.46 -13.49
N ASP A 42 4.02 -5.53 -14.41
CA ASP A 42 4.74 -5.39 -15.68
C ASP A 42 5.91 -4.40 -15.57
N ASP A 43 5.78 -3.38 -14.71
CA ASP A 43 6.75 -2.30 -14.53
C ASP A 43 6.65 -1.69 -13.12
N TRP A 44 7.66 -0.92 -12.73
CA TRP A 44 7.71 -0.21 -11.46
C TRP A 44 8.40 1.14 -11.60
N LYS A 45 8.09 2.05 -10.67
CA LYS A 45 8.81 3.32 -10.52
C LYS A 45 8.71 3.82 -9.09
N TRP A 46 9.73 4.53 -8.65
CA TRP A 46 9.64 5.36 -7.45
C TRP A 46 8.65 6.50 -7.68
N VAL A 47 7.86 6.82 -6.65
CA VAL A 47 6.89 7.92 -6.66
C VAL A 47 6.96 8.67 -5.34
N ASP A 48 6.42 9.88 -5.32
CA ASP A 48 6.26 10.65 -4.09
C ASP A 48 5.40 9.88 -3.09
N TYR A 49 5.73 9.97 -1.80
CA TYR A 49 5.19 9.10 -0.76
C TYR A 49 3.65 9.09 -0.69
N TRP A 50 2.99 10.23 -0.94
CA TRP A 50 1.53 10.36 -0.88
C TRP A 50 0.79 10.07 -2.19
N ASP A 51 1.50 10.00 -3.32
CA ASP A 51 0.93 9.76 -4.64
C ASP A 51 0.14 8.44 -4.79
N PRO A 52 0.53 7.33 -4.15
CA PRO A 52 -0.18 6.06 -4.31
C PRO A 52 -1.67 6.13 -3.95
N VAL A 53 -2.09 7.03 -3.04
CA VAL A 53 -3.51 7.16 -2.64
C VAL A 53 -4.38 7.59 -3.82
N ASP A 54 -3.88 8.46 -4.70
CA ASP A 54 -4.65 8.96 -5.83
C ASP A 54 -4.67 7.97 -7.00
N LYS A 55 -3.59 7.18 -7.14
CA LYS A 55 -3.38 6.24 -8.26
C LYS A 55 -3.99 4.87 -8.01
N VAL A 56 -4.23 4.50 -6.75
CA VAL A 56 -4.80 3.20 -6.41
C VAL A 56 -6.30 3.13 -6.74
N ILE A 57 -6.77 1.93 -7.07
CA ILE A 57 -8.19 1.63 -7.28
C ILE A 57 -9.05 2.05 -6.08
N ASN A 58 -10.25 2.58 -6.36
CA ASN A 58 -11.07 3.32 -5.39
C ASN A 58 -11.28 2.59 -4.05
N PHE A 59 -11.60 1.29 -4.06
CA PHE A 59 -11.89 0.56 -2.82
C PHE A 59 -10.66 0.36 -1.92
N LYS A 60 -9.44 0.59 -2.43
CA LYS A 60 -8.20 0.49 -1.65
C LYS A 60 -7.70 1.84 -1.11
N LYS A 61 -8.30 2.97 -1.54
CA LYS A 61 -7.83 4.31 -1.18
C LYS A 61 -7.75 4.51 0.33
N ASP A 62 -8.80 4.13 1.05
CA ASP A 62 -8.85 4.27 2.51
C ASP A 62 -7.74 3.46 3.20
N VAL A 63 -7.51 2.22 2.76
CA VAL A 63 -6.44 1.35 3.30
C VAL A 63 -5.06 1.95 3.03
N TYR A 64 -4.83 2.48 1.82
CA TYR A 64 -3.56 3.11 1.45
C TYR A 64 -3.32 4.39 2.24
N GLU A 65 -4.33 5.22 2.42
CA GLU A 65 -4.24 6.45 3.21
C GLU A 65 -3.90 6.13 4.68
N ASP A 66 -4.59 5.15 5.31
CA ASP A 66 -4.28 4.76 6.69
C ASP A 66 -2.88 4.18 6.83
N MET A 67 -2.47 3.31 5.89
CA MET A 67 -1.13 2.72 5.91
C MET A 67 -0.04 3.78 5.76
N LEU A 68 -0.19 4.71 4.81
CA LEU A 68 0.84 5.73 4.55
C LEU A 68 0.95 6.68 5.74
N LYS A 69 -0.17 7.10 6.33
CA LYS A 69 -0.12 7.93 7.53
C LYS A 69 0.47 7.18 8.73
N ALA A 70 0.20 5.88 8.87
CA ALA A 70 0.77 5.05 9.93
C ALA A 70 2.29 4.90 9.82
N LEU A 71 2.83 4.82 8.60
CA LEU A 71 4.26 4.62 8.35
C LEU A 71 5.06 5.93 8.21
N ALA A 72 4.40 7.06 7.94
CA ALA A 72 5.06 8.35 7.75
C ALA A 72 5.90 8.81 8.97
N PRO A 73 5.44 8.67 10.22
CA PRO A 73 6.26 9.01 11.39
C PRO A 73 7.57 8.24 11.46
N ILE A 74 7.59 6.99 10.96
CA ILE A 74 8.78 6.13 10.98
C ILE A 74 9.73 6.53 9.86
N LEU A 75 9.21 6.74 8.65
CA LEU A 75 10.03 7.08 7.48
C LEU A 75 10.67 8.47 7.58
N PHE A 76 9.93 9.44 8.11
CA PHE A 76 10.34 10.85 8.18
C PHE A 76 10.75 11.29 9.59
N GLU A 77 10.95 10.37 10.53
CA GLU A 77 11.35 10.71 11.91
C GLU A 77 10.40 11.72 12.60
N ASN A 78 9.10 11.61 12.31
CA ASN A 78 8.03 12.57 12.66
C ASN A 78 8.05 13.92 11.94
N GLU A 79 9.02 14.18 11.06
CA GLU A 79 9.11 15.38 10.23
C GLU A 79 8.30 15.23 8.93
N HIS A 80 6.99 15.02 9.05
CA HIS A 80 6.10 14.86 7.90
C HIS A 80 4.89 15.79 7.99
N THR A 81 4.36 16.16 6.83
CA THR A 81 3.07 16.83 6.70
C THR A 81 2.13 15.93 5.91
N ILE A 82 0.97 15.64 6.47
CA ILE A 82 -0.09 14.92 5.79
C ILE A 82 -0.81 15.93 4.88
N PRO A 83 -0.92 15.68 3.55
CA PRO A 83 -1.66 16.56 2.65
C PRO A 83 -3.10 16.75 3.12
N GLU A 84 -3.64 17.98 3.02
CA GLU A 84 -5.01 18.30 3.47
C GLU A 84 -6.10 17.42 2.83
N LYS A 85 -5.87 17.00 1.58
CA LYS A 85 -6.74 16.06 0.86
C LYS A 85 -6.86 14.69 1.54
N LEU A 86 -5.89 14.31 2.37
CA LEU A 86 -5.85 13.07 3.14
C LEU A 86 -6.29 13.34 4.59
N SER A 87 -7.48 13.94 4.77
CA SER A 87 -8.01 14.34 6.07
C SER A 87 -8.86 13.26 6.75
N ARG A 88 -9.01 12.08 6.14
CA ARG A 88 -9.85 11.01 6.69
C ARG A 88 -9.32 10.53 8.05
N PRO A 89 -10.16 10.35 9.08
CA PRO A 89 -9.74 9.82 10.37
C PRO A 89 -9.22 8.38 10.26
N PHE A 90 -8.15 8.05 10.99
CA PHE A 90 -7.59 6.71 11.03
C PHE A 90 -8.62 5.66 11.46
N HIS A 91 -8.71 4.57 10.71
CA HIS A 91 -9.55 3.41 11.06
C HIS A 91 -8.73 2.19 11.46
N PHE A 92 -7.42 2.20 11.20
CA PHE A 92 -6.50 1.10 11.53
C PHE A 92 -5.42 1.53 12.54
N SER A 93 -5.03 0.60 13.40
CA SER A 93 -3.93 0.79 14.35
C SER A 93 -2.61 0.31 13.76
N ALA A 94 -1.60 1.18 13.77
CA ALA A 94 -0.22 0.80 13.48
C ALA A 94 0.36 0.05 14.69
N VAL A 95 0.88 -1.15 14.49
CA VAL A 95 1.64 -1.88 15.51
C VAL A 95 3.11 -1.81 15.12
N ARG A 96 3.94 -1.21 15.98
CA ARG A 96 5.39 -1.32 15.86
C ARG A 96 5.80 -2.69 16.40
N LEU A 97 6.34 -3.53 15.52
CA LEU A 97 6.93 -4.82 15.91
C LEU A 97 8.35 -4.62 16.46
#